data_AF-A0A9N9B2C8-F1
#
_entry.id   AF-A0A9N9B2C8-F1
#
_cell.length_a   1.000
_cell.length_b   1.000
_cell.length_c   1.000
_cell.angle_alpha   90.00
_cell.angle_beta   90.00
_cell.angle_gamma   90.00
#
_symmetry.space_group_name_H-M   'P 1'
#
loop_
_entity.id
_entity.type
_entity.pdbx_description
1 polymer ?
#
loop_
_entity_poly.entity_id
_entity_poly.type
_entity_poly.pdbx_seq_one_letter_code
_entity_poly.pdbx_strand_id
1 'polypeptide(L)'
;MGDKELAVKLEDELKYEKAETVDPKFIKNFLENNPFKQQEVPEEEVQPRLKFPYRCSITVEKDNKGALAFDTVIDDGALLIEHVAFFADGSLVDGTSSEAEWKRRSIYNGPTYDTLDDDIQRLFDAYLQERGITASVALFIPSYAEYKEQQEYIKWIERLRNFLDG
;
A
#
# COMPACT_ATOMS: atom_id res chain seq x y z
N MET A 1 29.36 -13.95 -27.69
CA MET A 1 29.87 -12.57 -27.48
C MET A 1 28.84 -11.73 -26.76
N GLY A 2 27.54 -11.86 -27.08
CA GLY A 2 26.46 -11.15 -26.38
C GLY A 2 26.32 -11.44 -24.87
N ASP A 3 26.34 -12.71 -24.45
CA ASP A 3 26.07 -13.05 -23.03
C ASP A 3 27.09 -12.45 -22.06
N LYS A 4 28.38 -12.48 -22.43
CA LYS A 4 29.47 -11.90 -21.61
C LYS A 4 29.36 -10.38 -21.50
N GLU A 5 29.03 -9.71 -22.60
CA GLU A 5 28.90 -8.25 -22.62
C GLU A 5 27.68 -7.80 -21.81
N LEU A 6 26.55 -8.51 -21.96
CA LEU A 6 25.34 -8.26 -21.17
C LEU A 6 25.57 -8.54 -19.68
N ALA A 7 26.27 -9.62 -19.32
CA ALA A 7 26.59 -9.94 -17.93
C ALA A 7 27.45 -8.86 -17.26
N VAL A 8 28.46 -8.31 -17.96
CA VAL A 8 29.27 -7.19 -17.47
C VAL A 8 28.39 -5.96 -17.23
N LYS A 9 27.51 -5.62 -18.19
CA LYS A 9 26.64 -4.45 -18.04
C LYS A 9 25.64 -4.60 -16.87
N LEU A 10 25.07 -5.79 -16.68
CA LEU A 10 24.18 -6.09 -15.55
C LEU A 10 24.93 -6.03 -14.22
N GLU A 11 26.20 -6.44 -14.17
CA GLU A 11 27.03 -6.35 -12.96
C GLU A 11 27.34 -4.90 -12.60
N ASP A 12 27.64 -4.06 -13.58
CA ASP A 12 27.87 -2.62 -13.37
C ASP A 12 26.59 -1.92 -12.88
N GLU A 13 25.44 -2.25 -13.49
CA GLU A 13 24.13 -1.73 -13.07
C GLU A 13 23.81 -2.15 -11.63
N LEU A 14 24.01 -3.44 -11.30
CA LEU A 14 23.77 -3.96 -9.96
C LEU A 14 24.61 -3.25 -8.89
N LYS A 15 25.87 -2.92 -9.20
CA LYS A 15 26.76 -2.15 -8.31
C LYS A 15 26.26 -0.72 -8.12
N TYR A 16 25.86 -0.07 -9.21
CA TYR A 16 25.33 1.29 -9.18
C TYR A 16 24.06 1.36 -8.34
N GLU A 17 23.08 0.51 -8.62
CA GLU A 17 21.78 0.51 -7.93
C GLU A 17 21.92 0.22 -6.43
N LYS A 18 22.78 -0.72 -6.04
CA LYS A 18 23.06 -1.01 -4.62
C LYS A 18 23.74 0.15 -3.90
N ALA A 19 24.53 0.96 -4.60
CA ALA A 19 25.20 2.13 -4.03
C ALA A 19 24.23 3.33 -3.89
N GLU A 20 23.33 3.50 -4.85
CA GLU A 20 22.34 4.59 -4.88
C GLU A 20 21.07 4.27 -4.05
N THR A 21 20.88 3.02 -3.62
CA THR A 21 19.72 2.65 -2.81
C THR A 21 19.67 3.51 -1.55
N VAL A 22 18.65 4.36 -1.44
CA VAL A 22 18.46 5.27 -0.30
C VAL A 22 18.37 4.45 0.99
N ASP A 23 19.16 4.85 2.00
CA ASP A 23 19.14 4.21 3.31
C ASP A 23 17.71 4.20 3.87
N PRO A 24 17.09 3.03 4.06
CA PRO A 24 15.69 2.93 4.46
C PRO A 24 15.51 3.23 5.96
N LYS A 25 16.30 4.13 6.56
CA LYS A 25 16.24 4.51 7.98
C LYS A 25 14.83 4.83 8.43
N PHE A 26 14.10 5.63 7.66
CA PHE A 26 12.71 5.96 7.96
C PHE A 26 11.83 4.71 7.94
N ILE A 27 11.91 3.88 6.90
CA ILE A 27 11.14 2.64 6.76
C ILE A 27 11.43 1.67 7.91
N LYS A 28 12.71 1.44 8.22
CA LYS A 28 13.15 0.58 9.33
C LYS A 28 12.63 1.11 10.66
N ASN A 29 12.82 2.40 10.92
CA ASN A 29 12.35 3.03 12.15
C ASN A 29 10.82 2.93 12.28
N PHE A 30 10.09 3.16 11.19
CA PHE A 30 8.63 3.02 11.17
C PHE A 30 8.21 1.58 11.52
N LEU A 31 8.82 0.57 10.87
CA LEU A 31 8.50 -0.84 11.11
C LEU A 31 8.86 -1.31 12.53
N GLU A 32 9.89 -0.75 13.14
CA GLU A 32 10.32 -1.12 14.49
C GLU A 32 9.48 -0.46 15.59
N ASN A 33 8.97 0.76 15.34
CA ASN A 33 8.37 1.59 16.39
C ASN A 33 6.85 1.79 16.24
N ASN A 34 6.22 1.20 15.23
CA ASN A 34 4.79 1.32 14.98
C ASN A 34 4.04 -0.01 15.26
N PRO A 35 2.79 0.01 15.78
CA PRO A 35 2.00 -1.20 16.00
C PRO A 35 1.56 -1.98 14.74
N PHE A 36 1.65 -1.39 13.54
CA PHE A 36 1.24 -2.05 12.30
C PHE A 36 2.18 -3.21 11.92
N LYS A 37 1.58 -4.31 11.46
CA LYS A 37 2.29 -5.47 10.92
C LYS A 37 2.06 -5.59 9.43
N GLN A 38 3.09 -5.98 8.71
CA GLN A 38 2.99 -6.24 7.28
C GLN A 38 2.55 -7.68 7.05
N GLN A 39 1.62 -7.85 6.10
CA GLN A 39 1.20 -9.15 5.61
C GLN A 39 1.24 -9.10 4.09
N GLU A 40 2.00 -10.01 3.48
CA GLU A 40 1.97 -10.18 2.03
C GLU A 40 0.70 -10.95 1.66
N VAL A 41 -0.09 -10.35 0.79
CA VAL A 41 -1.22 -11.00 0.12
C VAL A 41 -0.75 -11.46 -1.25
N PRO A 42 -1.12 -12.66 -1.72
CA PRO A 42 -0.80 -13.10 -3.07
C PRO A 42 -1.26 -12.05 -4.08
N GLU A 43 -0.34 -11.61 -4.93
CA GLU A 43 -0.67 -10.70 -6.03
C GLU A 43 -1.59 -11.47 -6.99
N GLU A 44 -2.88 -11.13 -7.01
CA GLU A 44 -3.69 -11.38 -8.19
C GLU A 44 -3.10 -10.56 -9.34
N GLU A 45 -3.26 -11.01 -10.60
CA GLU A 45 -2.78 -10.27 -11.78
C GLU A 45 -3.49 -8.91 -11.89
N VAL A 46 -3.02 -7.91 -11.15
CA VAL A 46 -3.55 -6.55 -11.20
C VAL A 46 -2.85 -5.82 -12.34
N GLN A 47 -3.63 -5.14 -13.17
CA GLN A 47 -3.13 -4.20 -14.17
C GLN A 47 -2.12 -3.23 -13.54
N PRO A 48 -1.10 -2.75 -14.28
CA PRO A 48 -0.11 -1.82 -13.75
C PRO A 48 -0.80 -0.61 -13.11
N ARG A 49 -0.73 -0.50 -11.78
CA ARG A 49 -1.28 0.63 -11.05
C ARG A 49 -0.40 1.86 -11.29
N LEU A 50 -1.02 3.02 -11.43
CA LEU A 50 -0.32 4.29 -11.45
C LEU A 50 0.46 4.46 -10.13
N LYS A 51 1.71 4.94 -10.21
CA LYS A 51 2.55 5.17 -9.03
C LYS A 51 1.94 6.22 -8.10
N PHE A 52 1.14 7.14 -8.63
CA PHE A 52 0.44 8.16 -7.85
C PHE A 52 -0.93 8.50 -8.46
N PRO A 53 -1.89 8.92 -7.62
CA PRO A 53 -1.80 8.90 -6.16
C PRO A 53 -2.01 7.48 -5.60
N TYR A 54 -1.47 7.18 -4.41
CA TYR A 54 -1.63 5.85 -3.82
C TYR A 54 -3.03 5.71 -3.23
N ARG A 55 -3.81 4.76 -3.77
CA ARG A 55 -5.14 4.43 -3.24
C ARG A 55 -5.03 3.37 -2.16
N CYS A 56 -5.55 3.67 -0.98
CA CYS A 56 -5.54 2.79 0.17
C CYS A 56 -6.96 2.57 0.68
N SER A 57 -7.26 1.34 1.10
CA SER A 57 -8.48 1.04 1.83
C SER A 57 -8.11 0.77 3.28
N ILE A 58 -8.79 1.44 4.20
CA ILE A 58 -8.61 1.24 5.64
C ILE A 58 -9.88 0.62 6.19
N THR A 59 -9.74 -0.51 6.87
CA THR A 59 -10.87 -1.19 7.51
C THR A 59 -10.73 -1.13 9.02
N VAL A 60 -11.80 -0.73 9.69
CA VAL A 60 -11.91 -0.79 11.16
C VAL A 60 -13.09 -1.67 11.54
N GLU A 61 -12.77 -2.88 12.01
CA GLU A 61 -13.77 -3.85 12.46
C GLU A 61 -14.02 -3.75 13.96
N LYS A 62 -15.25 -4.08 14.37
CA LYS A 62 -15.64 -4.20 15.77
C LYS A 62 -16.46 -5.47 15.96
N ASP A 63 -16.11 -6.24 16.99
CA ASP A 63 -16.82 -7.47 17.35
C ASP A 63 -18.34 -7.25 17.44
N ASN A 64 -19.10 -8.03 16.67
CA ASN A 64 -20.56 -8.00 16.59
C ASN A 64 -21.16 -6.62 16.25
N LYS A 65 -20.37 -5.68 15.71
CA LYS A 65 -20.82 -4.33 15.32
C LYS A 65 -20.52 -3.99 13.86
N GLY A 66 -19.96 -4.94 13.11
CA GLY A 66 -19.62 -4.74 11.71
C GLY A 66 -18.28 -4.05 11.52
N ALA A 67 -18.11 -3.43 10.36
CA ALA A 67 -16.87 -2.79 9.94
C ALA A 67 -17.14 -1.46 9.23
N LEU A 68 -16.20 -0.52 9.42
CA LEU A 68 -16.11 0.70 8.60
C LEU A 68 -14.97 0.52 7.61
N ALA A 69 -15.24 0.75 6.33
CA ALA A 69 -14.20 0.86 5.32
C ALA A 69 -14.08 2.32 4.87
N PHE A 70 -12.86 2.82 4.82
CA PHE A 70 -12.51 4.13 4.34
C PHE A 70 -11.75 3.95 3.03
N ASP A 71 -12.29 4.49 1.95
CA ASP A 71 -11.55 4.62 0.70
C ASP A 71 -10.76 5.93 0.76
N THR A 72 -9.45 5.82 0.59
CA THR A 72 -8.52 6.91 0.85
C THR A 72 -7.50 7.04 -0.27
N VAL A 73 -7.01 8.25 -0.43
CA VAL A 73 -5.95 8.60 -1.37
C VAL A 73 -4.83 9.25 -0.58
N ILE A 74 -3.60 8.84 -0.85
CA ILE A 74 -2.41 9.51 -0.36
C ILE A 74 -1.91 10.45 -1.45
N ASP A 75 -1.94 11.74 -1.15
CA ASP A 75 -1.47 12.81 -2.01
C ASP A 75 -0.65 13.81 -1.19
N ASP A 76 0.49 14.24 -1.74
CA ASP A 76 1.46 15.13 -1.08
C ASP A 76 1.77 14.81 0.41
N GLY A 77 1.91 13.51 0.72
CA GLY A 77 2.21 13.02 2.07
C GLY A 77 1.04 13.13 3.08
N ALA A 78 -0.16 13.48 2.61
CA ALA A 78 -1.39 13.48 3.39
C ALA A 78 -2.30 12.33 2.95
N LEU A 79 -3.02 11.76 3.92
CA LEU A 79 -4.07 10.79 3.65
C LEU A 79 -5.41 11.53 3.62
N LEU A 80 -6.13 11.40 2.52
CA LEU A 80 -7.42 12.03 2.26
C LEU A 80 -8.50 10.96 2.16
N ILE A 81 -9.62 11.15 2.87
CA ILE A 81 -10.77 10.25 2.81
C ILE A 81 -11.67 10.67 1.63
N GLU A 82 -12.00 9.74 0.74
CA GLU A 82 -12.94 9.97 -0.38
C GLU A 82 -14.34 9.42 -0.06
N HIS A 83 -14.41 8.24 0.58
CA HIS A 83 -15.66 7.57 0.93
C HIS A 83 -15.56 6.82 2.27
N VAL A 84 -16.70 6.69 2.94
CA VAL A 84 -16.84 5.87 4.17
C VAL A 84 -18.04 4.96 4.02
N ALA A 85 -17.78 3.66 3.99
CA ALA A 85 -18.78 2.61 3.89
C ALA A 85 -18.94 1.86 5.22
N PHE A 86 -20.17 1.44 5.53
CA PHE A 86 -20.46 0.61 6.70
C PHE A 86 -20.96 -0.77 6.28
N PHE A 87 -20.36 -1.81 6.86
CA PHE A 87 -20.69 -3.21 6.64
C PHE A 87 -21.24 -3.79 7.95
N ALA A 88 -22.51 -4.20 7.97
CA ALA A 88 -23.11 -4.79 9.17
C ALA A 88 -22.46 -6.13 9.55
N ASP A 89 -21.93 -6.85 8.56
CA ASP A 89 -21.16 -8.08 8.74
C ASP A 89 -19.69 -7.80 8.36
N GLY A 90 -18.80 -7.81 9.36
CA GLY A 90 -17.37 -7.53 9.17
C GLY A 90 -16.67 -8.55 8.27
N SER A 91 -17.16 -9.79 8.23
CA SER A 91 -16.58 -10.84 7.39
C SER A 91 -16.65 -10.55 5.87
N LEU A 92 -17.47 -9.57 5.47
CA LEU A 92 -17.58 -9.12 4.08
C LEU A 92 -16.42 -8.21 3.65
N VAL A 93 -15.64 -7.65 4.59
CA VAL A 93 -14.57 -6.71 4.24
C VAL A 93 -13.31 -7.43 3.77
N ASP A 94 -12.96 -8.57 4.36
CA ASP A 94 -11.76 -9.35 3.99
C ASP A 94 -12.02 -10.45 2.95
N GLY A 95 -13.27 -10.63 2.49
CA GLY A 95 -13.61 -11.72 1.56
C GLY A 95 -12.94 -11.58 0.19
N THR A 96 -12.01 -12.48 -0.15
CA THR A 96 -11.39 -12.59 -1.48
C THR A 96 -12.25 -13.38 -2.48
N SER A 97 -13.46 -13.79 -2.09
CA SER A 97 -14.37 -14.49 -2.98
C SER A 97 -15.14 -13.52 -3.88
N SER A 98 -15.45 -13.96 -5.10
CA SER A 98 -16.27 -13.18 -6.04
C SER A 98 -17.65 -12.81 -5.47
N GLU A 99 -18.16 -13.58 -4.50
CA GLU A 99 -19.42 -13.31 -3.81
C GLU A 99 -19.28 -12.17 -2.78
N ALA A 100 -18.17 -12.11 -2.06
CA ALA A 100 -17.87 -11.02 -1.14
C ALA A 100 -17.67 -9.70 -1.88
N GLU A 101 -16.93 -9.70 -2.99
CA GLU A 101 -16.76 -8.52 -3.85
C GLU A 101 -18.08 -8.04 -4.47
N TRP A 102 -18.93 -8.96 -4.92
CA TRP A 102 -20.24 -8.59 -5.45
C TRP A 102 -21.15 -7.97 -4.38
N LYS A 103 -21.13 -8.50 -3.16
CA LYS A 103 -21.84 -7.92 -2.02
C LYS A 103 -21.29 -6.54 -1.66
N ARG A 104 -19.96 -6.34 -1.66
CA ARG A 104 -19.36 -5.01 -1.45
C ARG A 104 -19.83 -4.00 -2.49
N ARG A 105 -19.83 -4.37 -3.78
CA ARG A 105 -20.33 -3.48 -4.86
C ARG A 105 -21.81 -3.12 -4.75
N SER A 106 -22.59 -3.91 -4.02
CA SER A 106 -24.03 -3.68 -3.81
C SER A 106 -24.33 -2.88 -2.54
N ILE A 107 -23.33 -2.59 -1.71
CA ILE A 107 -23.47 -1.80 -0.48
C ILE A 107 -23.32 -0.32 -0.81
N TYR A 108 -24.10 0.51 -0.11
CA TYR A 108 -23.98 1.96 -0.23
C TYR A 108 -22.64 2.43 0.36
N ASN A 109 -21.79 3.01 -0.48
CA ASN A 109 -20.44 3.48 -0.10
C ASN A 109 -20.43 4.83 0.64
N GLY A 110 -21.60 5.31 1.08
CA GLY A 110 -21.73 6.66 1.63
C GLY A 110 -21.84 7.73 0.53
N PRO A 111 -22.07 9.00 0.94
CA PRO A 111 -21.97 10.13 0.03
C PRO A 111 -20.48 10.42 -0.29
N THR A 112 -20.23 11.40 -1.15
CA THR A 112 -18.88 11.96 -1.29
C THR A 112 -18.47 12.61 0.04
N TYR A 113 -17.28 12.29 0.53
CA TYR A 113 -16.85 12.71 1.87
C TYR A 113 -16.88 14.23 2.09
N ASP A 114 -16.52 15.00 1.07
CA ASP A 114 -16.52 16.48 1.08
C ASP A 114 -17.91 17.11 1.26
N THR A 115 -18.99 16.34 1.03
CA THR A 115 -20.38 16.78 1.25
C THR A 115 -20.88 16.53 2.67
N LEU A 116 -20.11 15.83 3.50
CA LEU A 116 -20.44 15.62 4.92
C LEU A 116 -20.26 16.93 5.69
N ASP A 117 -20.94 17.02 6.84
CA ASP A 117 -20.72 18.09 7.81
C ASP A 117 -19.25 18.15 8.26
N ASP A 118 -18.69 19.36 8.36
CA ASP A 118 -17.28 19.60 8.64
C ASP A 118 -16.84 18.98 10.00
N ASP A 119 -17.72 18.99 11.01
CA ASP A 119 -17.42 18.37 12.30
C ASP A 119 -17.38 16.85 12.19
N ILE A 120 -18.24 16.24 11.36
CA ILE A 120 -18.19 14.80 11.07
C ILE A 120 -16.88 14.44 10.38
N GLN A 121 -16.46 15.22 9.38
CA GLN A 121 -15.19 15.00 8.67
C GLN A 121 -14.01 15.05 9.67
N ARG A 122 -13.93 16.12 10.46
CA ARG A 122 -12.88 16.30 11.47
C ARG A 122 -12.85 15.14 12.49
N LEU A 123 -14.02 14.63 12.89
CA LEU A 123 -14.10 13.52 13.83
C LEU A 123 -13.69 12.18 13.21
N PHE A 124 -13.90 11.95 11.91
CA PHE A 124 -13.36 10.78 11.23
C PHE A 124 -11.84 10.83 11.11
N ASP A 125 -11.26 11.99 10.82
CA ASP A 125 -9.81 12.16 10.81
C ASP A 125 -9.21 11.86 12.20
N ALA A 126 -9.79 12.43 13.25
CA ALA A 126 -9.38 12.14 14.63
C ALA A 126 -9.53 10.65 14.98
N TYR A 127 -10.64 10.03 14.55
CA TYR A 127 -10.90 8.61 14.77
C TYR A 127 -9.83 7.69 14.15
N LEU A 128 -9.32 8.00 12.95
CA LEU A 128 -8.24 7.26 12.33
C LEU A 128 -6.88 7.55 13.00
N GLN A 129 -6.62 8.81 13.35
CA GLN A 129 -5.39 9.21 14.03
C GLN A 129 -5.21 8.53 15.40
N GLU A 130 -6.28 8.42 16.19
CA GLU A 130 -6.27 7.71 17.49
C GLU A 130 -5.91 6.21 17.34
N ARG A 131 -6.04 5.65 16.14
CA ARG A 131 -5.66 4.27 15.81
C ARG A 131 -4.27 4.15 15.19
N GLY A 132 -3.51 5.24 15.16
CA GLY A 132 -2.15 5.29 14.61
C GLY A 132 -2.08 5.61 13.12
N ILE A 133 -3.22 5.82 12.45
CA ILE A 133 -3.27 6.23 11.04
C ILE A 133 -3.01 7.73 10.98
N THR A 134 -1.73 8.08 10.94
CA THR A 134 -1.22 9.45 11.04
C THR A 134 -0.42 9.83 9.80
N ALA A 135 0.08 11.06 9.73
CA ALA A 135 0.99 11.52 8.67
C ALA A 135 2.19 10.56 8.47
N SER A 136 2.66 9.91 9.54
CA SER A 136 3.74 8.91 9.43
C SER A 136 3.35 7.71 8.56
N VAL A 137 2.09 7.26 8.60
CA VAL A 137 1.56 6.18 7.73
C VAL A 137 1.44 6.68 6.29
N ALA A 138 0.94 7.90 6.11
CA ALA A 138 0.79 8.52 4.79
C ALA A 138 2.15 8.69 4.08
N LEU A 139 3.23 8.98 4.82
CA LEU A 139 4.59 9.01 4.29
C LEU A 139 5.20 7.62 4.12
N PHE A 140 4.90 6.69 5.03
CA PHE A 140 5.46 5.34 5.00
C PHE A 140 5.04 4.55 3.76
N ILE A 141 3.76 4.59 3.38
CA ILE A 141 3.23 3.80 2.27
C ILE A 141 3.95 4.06 0.94
N PRO A 142 4.06 5.31 0.44
CA PRO A 142 4.80 5.60 -0.80
C PRO A 142 6.29 5.25 -0.67
N SER A 143 6.94 5.62 0.44
CA SER A 143 8.36 5.28 0.65
C SER A 143 8.61 3.77 0.65
N TYR A 144 7.72 2.99 1.26
CA TYR A 144 7.83 1.54 1.30
C TYR A 144 7.56 0.90 -0.07
N ALA A 145 6.61 1.45 -0.84
CA ALA A 145 6.35 1.01 -2.20
C ALA A 145 7.56 1.22 -3.12
N GLU A 146 8.16 2.42 -3.09
CA GLU A 146 9.39 2.73 -3.83
C GLU A 146 10.56 1.83 -3.40
N TYR A 147 10.72 1.61 -2.09
CA TYR A 147 11.73 0.70 -1.58
C TYR A 147 11.53 -0.74 -2.07
N LYS A 148 10.31 -1.29 -2.01
CA LYS A 148 10.04 -2.65 -2.54
C LYS A 148 10.29 -2.72 -4.04
N GLU A 149 9.87 -1.72 -4.81
CA GLU A 149 10.12 -1.67 -6.26
C GLU A 149 11.62 -1.71 -6.56
N GLN A 150 12.41 -0.92 -5.84
CA GLN A 150 13.87 -0.93 -5.98
C GLN A 150 14.49 -2.28 -5.61
N GLN A 151 14.02 -2.92 -4.54
CA GLN A 151 14.50 -4.26 -4.16
C GLN A 151 14.13 -5.32 -5.21
N GLU A 152 12.94 -5.26 -5.79
CA GLU A 152 12.55 -6.17 -6.87
C GLU A 152 13.34 -5.91 -8.15
N TYR A 153 13.66 -4.66 -8.47
CA TYR A 153 14.53 -4.32 -9.60
C TYR A 153 15.94 -4.90 -9.42
N ILE A 154 16.54 -4.72 -8.24
CA ILE A 154 17.84 -5.32 -7.89
C ILE A 154 17.79 -6.84 -8.03
N LYS A 155 16.78 -7.50 -7.45
CA LYS A 155 16.61 -8.96 -7.57
C LYS A 155 16.42 -9.40 -9.01
N TRP A 156 15.71 -8.61 -9.83
CA TRP A 156 15.51 -8.91 -11.24
C TRP A 156 16.84 -8.85 -12.02
N ILE A 157 17.66 -7.82 -11.80
CA ILE A 157 19.02 -7.74 -12.37
C ILE A 157 19.86 -8.95 -11.93
N GLU A 158 19.82 -9.30 -10.64
CA GLU A 158 20.55 -10.46 -10.10
C GLU A 158 20.13 -11.78 -10.77
N ARG A 159 18.83 -12.00 -10.96
CA ARG A 159 18.30 -13.19 -11.64
C ARG A 159 18.77 -13.25 -13.10
N LEU A 160 18.74 -12.13 -13.81
CA LEU A 160 19.22 -12.06 -15.19
C LEU A 160 20.72 -12.32 -15.28
N ARG A 161 21.50 -11.72 -14.40
CA ARG A 161 22.95 -11.93 -14.36
C ARG A 161 23.27 -13.40 -14.11
N ASN A 162 22.63 -14.01 -13.11
CA ASN A 162 22.83 -15.42 -12.78
C ASN A 162 22.41 -16.37 -13.92
N PHE A 163 21.39 -16.00 -14.70
CA PHE A 163 20.97 -16.76 -15.87
C PHE A 163 22.05 -16.79 -16.97
N LEU A 164 22.84 -15.71 -17.12
CA LEU A 164 23.91 -15.63 -18.13
C LEU A 164 25.22 -16.33 -17.71
N ASP A 165 25.38 -16.66 -16.42
CA ASP A 165 26.53 -17.41 -15.91
C ASP A 165 26.36 -18.94 -16.02
N GLY A 166 25.14 -19.42 -16.26
CA GLY A 166 24.79 -20.83 -16.41
C GLY A 166 24.96 -21.33 -17.83
#